data_AF-A0A4R5L484-F1
#
_entry.id   AF-A0A4R5L484-F1
#
_cell.length_a   1.000
_cell.length_b   1.000
_cell.length_c   1.000
_cell.angle_alpha   90.00
_cell.angle_beta   90.00
_cell.angle_gamma   90.00
#
_symmetry.space_group_name_H-M   'P 1'
#
loop_
_entity.id
_entity.type
_entity.pdbx_description
1 polymer ?
#
loop_
_entity_poly.entity_id
_entity_poly.type
_entity_poly.pdbx_seq_one_letter_code
_entity_poly.pdbx_strand_id
1 'polypeptide(L)'
;MNPTAKRNTQRPMTCASTVQGQRLPVIDITDPRFALPADADAITALFASYVADERRRARVPTFITRMILALASRRAPLLRSVVSARSGFLDGLSTYLLKLGPDNLPPPFNSEIDRRFAASPHVVSMRLKLQQVAHLQTRALVSELDADGTAPLHLINLGGGTAIDTLNTLILLNQLRRQALAARNITISVLDIDRDGPQFGAAALRALCAHGSALEGLRVRFVHYPYDWNEPACLAGIVENAIMSGAIVAASSEGGLFEYGTDAAVLANLRALCPRVHGQKIVVTGSVTRDDEARRRSISAHSFALVPRGLAGIEALASRAGFSVERAETTPLSDQVLLLPVDPTAPRLPSCNG
;
A
#
# COMPACT_ATOMS: atom_id res chain seq x y z
N MET A 1 24.79 -17.15 9.15
CA MET A 1 25.26 -16.40 10.33
C MET A 1 24.39 -15.17 10.47
N ASN A 2 23.67 -15.02 11.59
CA ASN A 2 22.79 -13.88 11.86
C ASN A 2 23.63 -12.69 12.36
N PRO A 3 23.66 -11.54 11.67
CA PRO A 3 23.97 -10.30 12.33
C PRO A 3 22.69 -9.84 13.01
N THR A 4 22.58 -10.17 14.30
CA THR A 4 21.65 -9.52 15.22
C THR A 4 21.95 -8.02 15.21
N ALA A 5 21.23 -7.29 14.36
CA ALA A 5 21.12 -5.85 14.47
C ALA A 5 20.68 -5.55 15.92
N LYS A 6 21.58 -4.93 16.68
CA LYS A 6 21.30 -4.47 18.04
C LYS A 6 20.02 -3.62 17.98
N ARG A 7 18.96 -4.13 18.61
CA ARG A 7 17.67 -3.43 18.70
C ARG A 7 17.91 -2.07 19.36
N ASN A 8 17.76 -0.99 18.61
CA ASN A 8 17.68 0.33 19.22
C ASN A 8 16.26 0.51 19.78
N THR A 9 15.99 -0.05 20.96
CA THR A 9 14.67 -0.02 21.64
C THR A 9 14.40 1.32 22.35
N GLN A 10 14.91 2.44 21.86
CA GLN A 10 14.85 3.70 22.59
C GLN A 10 13.47 4.39 22.57
N ARG A 11 12.55 4.04 21.63
CA ARG A 11 11.20 4.62 21.58
C ARG A 11 10.09 3.58 21.79
N PRO A 12 9.11 3.84 22.68
CA PRO A 12 7.93 3.01 22.82
C PRO A 12 7.23 2.81 21.47
N MET A 13 6.68 1.62 21.25
CA MET A 13 5.90 1.35 20.04
C MET A 13 4.60 2.14 20.08
N THR A 14 4.32 2.91 19.03
CA THR A 14 3.01 3.54 18.86
C THR A 14 1.96 2.46 18.60
N CYS A 15 0.85 2.51 19.34
CA CYS A 15 -0.28 1.60 19.15
C CYS A 15 -1.58 2.40 19.02
N ALA A 16 -2.56 1.82 18.34
CA ALA A 16 -3.92 2.33 18.26
C ALA A 16 -4.93 1.22 18.56
N SER A 17 -6.14 1.59 18.96
CA SER A 17 -7.22 0.64 19.22
C SER A 17 -8.14 0.52 18.01
N THR A 18 -8.55 -0.71 17.69
CA THR A 18 -9.68 -0.98 16.79
C THR A 18 -10.99 -0.58 17.46
N VAL A 19 -12.09 -0.56 16.70
CA VAL A 19 -13.43 -0.31 17.25
C VAL A 19 -13.85 -1.39 18.26
N GLN A 20 -13.39 -2.62 18.04
CA GLN A 20 -13.61 -3.74 18.96
C GLN A 20 -12.68 -3.70 20.19
N GLY A 21 -11.91 -2.62 20.38
CA GLY A 21 -11.06 -2.40 21.54
C GLY A 21 -9.71 -3.13 21.49
N GLN A 22 -9.38 -3.82 20.39
CA GLN A 22 -8.09 -4.49 20.27
C GLN A 22 -6.99 -3.46 20.02
N ARG A 23 -5.96 -3.48 20.85
CA ARG A 23 -4.79 -2.60 20.69
C ARG A 23 -3.80 -3.23 19.72
N LEU A 24 -3.56 -2.58 18.58
CA LEU A 24 -2.63 -3.02 17.54
C LEU A 24 -1.45 -2.04 17.44
N PRO A 25 -0.23 -2.52 17.18
CA PRO A 25 0.88 -1.66 16.77
C PRO A 25 0.53 -0.85 15.52
N VAL A 26 1.00 0.39 15.45
CA VAL A 26 0.98 1.19 14.22
C VAL A 26 2.27 0.94 13.44
N ILE A 27 2.16 0.52 12.18
CA ILE A 27 3.33 0.25 11.34
C ILE A 27 4.02 1.59 11.01
N ASP A 28 5.26 1.70 11.44
CA ASP A 28 6.21 2.76 11.08
C ASP A 28 7.41 2.09 10.39
N ILE A 29 7.52 2.21 9.07
CA ILE A 29 8.57 1.58 8.27
C ILE A 29 9.96 2.17 8.51
N THR A 30 10.06 3.24 9.30
CA THR A 30 11.34 3.81 9.74
C THR A 30 11.82 3.18 11.05
N ASP A 31 10.93 2.50 11.77
CA ASP A 31 11.25 1.71 12.94
C ASP A 31 11.82 0.34 12.51
N PRO A 32 13.00 -0.08 13.02
CA PRO A 32 13.60 -1.37 12.70
C PRO A 32 12.72 -2.59 12.97
N ARG A 33 11.66 -2.47 13.78
CA ARG A 33 10.69 -3.54 14.05
C ARG A 33 9.78 -3.82 12.86
N PHE A 34 9.61 -2.88 11.96
CA PHE A 34 8.77 -3.02 10.77
C PHE A 34 9.56 -2.94 9.47
N ALA A 35 10.62 -2.12 9.44
CA ALA A 35 11.49 -1.91 8.29
C ALA A 35 12.03 -3.24 7.73
N LEU A 36 12.01 -3.37 6.40
CA LEU A 36 12.62 -4.47 5.68
C LEU A 36 13.82 -3.98 4.87
N PRO A 37 14.89 -4.79 4.75
CA PRO A 37 15.94 -4.52 3.77
C PRO A 37 15.33 -4.44 2.36
N ALA A 38 15.68 -3.38 1.63
CA ALA A 38 15.17 -3.09 0.29
C ALA A 38 16.30 -2.90 -0.74
N ASP A 39 17.52 -3.31 -0.38
CA ASP A 39 18.64 -3.39 -1.32
C ASP A 39 18.46 -4.54 -2.31
N ALA A 40 19.24 -4.51 -3.39
CA ALA A 40 19.13 -5.46 -4.49
C ALA A 40 19.38 -6.92 -4.04
N ASP A 41 20.28 -7.14 -3.08
CA ASP A 41 20.61 -8.46 -2.57
C ASP A 41 19.45 -9.04 -1.76
N ALA A 42 18.84 -8.23 -0.88
CA ALA A 42 17.66 -8.61 -0.11
C ALA A 42 16.46 -8.94 -1.00
N ILE A 43 16.22 -8.12 -2.04
CA ILE A 43 15.14 -8.36 -3.02
C ILE A 43 15.41 -9.68 -3.76
N THR A 44 16.63 -9.90 -4.25
CA THR A 44 17.03 -11.13 -4.93
C THR A 44 16.85 -12.36 -4.05
N ALA A 45 17.25 -12.28 -2.77
CA ALA A 45 17.07 -13.34 -1.80
C ALA A 45 15.58 -13.64 -1.53
N LEU A 46 14.74 -12.61 -1.47
CA LEU A 46 13.29 -12.76 -1.32
C LEU A 46 12.67 -13.48 -2.52
N PHE A 47 13.08 -13.13 -3.74
CA PHE A 47 12.68 -13.84 -4.97
C PHE A 47 13.08 -15.31 -4.94
N ALA A 48 14.33 -15.62 -4.59
CA ALA A 48 14.81 -16.99 -4.50
C ALA A 48 14.02 -17.80 -3.46
N SER A 49 13.75 -17.20 -2.30
CA SER A 49 12.96 -17.81 -1.22
C SER A 49 11.50 -18.07 -1.65
N TYR A 50 10.90 -17.12 -2.35
CA TYR A 50 9.55 -17.25 -2.91
C TYR A 50 9.45 -18.41 -3.90
N VAL A 51 10.36 -18.47 -4.88
CA VAL A 51 10.38 -19.55 -5.89
C VAL A 51 10.59 -20.91 -5.24
N ALA A 52 11.49 -21.00 -4.26
CA ALA A 52 11.70 -22.23 -3.51
C ALA A 52 10.43 -22.67 -2.75
N ASP A 53 9.69 -21.71 -2.16
CA ASP A 53 8.44 -22.00 -1.46
C ASP A 53 7.34 -22.49 -2.40
N GLU A 54 7.15 -21.82 -3.55
CA GLU A 54 6.18 -22.25 -4.56
C GLU A 54 6.48 -23.64 -5.10
N ARG A 55 7.76 -23.95 -5.38
CA ARG A 55 8.19 -25.30 -5.79
C ARG A 55 7.89 -26.36 -4.74
N ARG A 56 8.05 -26.04 -3.45
CA ARG A 56 7.69 -26.97 -2.36
C ARG A 56 6.19 -27.18 -2.30
N ARG A 57 5.39 -26.12 -2.39
CA ARG A 57 3.92 -26.20 -2.37
C ARG A 57 3.35 -26.98 -3.54
N ALA A 58 3.90 -26.78 -4.74
CA ALA A 58 3.49 -27.49 -5.95
C ALA A 58 3.69 -29.02 -5.88
N ARG A 59 4.59 -29.50 -5.01
CA ARG A 59 4.82 -30.94 -4.79
C ARG A 59 3.80 -31.58 -3.85
N VAL A 60 3.01 -30.79 -3.13
CA VAL A 60 2.03 -31.31 -2.18
C VAL A 60 0.65 -31.35 -2.87
N PRO A 61 0.00 -32.53 -2.97
CA PRO A 61 -1.33 -32.63 -3.54
C PRO A 61 -2.35 -31.70 -2.89
N THR A 62 -3.21 -31.08 -3.70
CA THR A 62 -4.14 -30.03 -3.26
C THR A 62 -5.11 -30.46 -2.15
N PHE A 63 -5.46 -31.75 -2.09
CA PHE A 63 -6.31 -32.28 -1.02
C PHE A 63 -5.58 -32.31 0.33
N ILE A 64 -4.27 -32.60 0.33
CA ILE A 64 -3.44 -32.62 1.55
C ILE A 64 -3.25 -31.19 2.05
N THR A 65 -2.91 -30.24 1.17
CA THR A 65 -2.81 -28.83 1.56
C THR A 65 -4.13 -28.30 2.11
N ARG A 66 -5.27 -28.63 1.49
CA ARG A 66 -6.60 -28.27 2.03
C ARG A 66 -6.84 -28.84 3.43
N MET A 67 -6.49 -30.10 3.68
CA MET A 67 -6.63 -30.70 5.01
C MET A 67 -5.71 -30.02 6.03
N ILE A 68 -4.42 -29.84 5.71
CA ILE A 68 -3.46 -29.15 6.60
C ILE A 68 -3.94 -27.73 6.91
N LEU A 69 -4.43 -27.00 5.89
CA LEU A 69 -4.94 -25.65 6.05
C LEU A 69 -6.22 -25.61 6.91
N ALA A 70 -7.12 -26.57 6.75
CA ALA A 70 -8.32 -26.72 7.58
C ALA A 70 -8.00 -27.05 9.05
N LEU A 71 -6.97 -27.88 9.29
CA LEU A 71 -6.49 -28.20 10.64
C LEU A 71 -5.75 -27.01 11.27
N ALA A 72 -4.88 -26.34 10.51
CA ALA A 72 -4.10 -25.20 10.97
C ALA A 72 -4.99 -23.97 11.25
N SER A 73 -5.99 -23.69 10.39
CA SER A 73 -6.93 -22.57 10.60
C SER A 73 -7.81 -22.71 11.86
N ARG A 74 -7.97 -23.92 12.41
CA ARG A 74 -8.60 -24.10 13.73
C ARG A 74 -7.73 -23.62 14.90
N ARG A 75 -6.42 -23.55 14.70
CA ARG A 75 -5.42 -23.18 15.72
C ARG A 75 -4.74 -21.83 15.45
N ALA A 76 -4.94 -21.26 14.28
CA ALA A 76 -4.29 -20.04 13.79
C ALA A 76 -5.34 -19.05 13.27
N PRO A 77 -5.82 -18.11 14.10
CA PRO A 77 -6.85 -17.15 13.71
C PRO A 77 -6.46 -16.27 12.52
N LEU A 78 -5.16 -15.97 12.35
CA LEU A 78 -4.67 -15.16 11.21
C LEU A 78 -4.76 -15.94 9.90
N LEU A 79 -4.41 -17.23 9.94
CA LEU A 79 -4.57 -18.11 8.79
C LEU A 79 -6.05 -18.29 8.45
N ARG A 80 -6.92 -18.37 9.46
CA ARG A 80 -8.36 -18.49 9.25
C ARG A 80 -8.94 -17.27 8.55
N SER A 81 -8.57 -16.04 8.95
CA SER A 81 -9.11 -14.83 8.31
C SER A 81 -8.74 -14.76 6.83
N VAL A 82 -7.57 -15.27 6.45
CA VAL A 82 -7.16 -15.38 5.03
C VAL A 82 -7.97 -16.43 4.27
N VAL A 83 -8.23 -17.59 4.88
CA VAL A 83 -8.92 -18.72 4.24
C VAL A 83 -10.43 -18.52 4.14
N SER A 84 -11.04 -17.79 5.08
CA SER A 84 -12.49 -17.54 5.11
C SER A 84 -12.91 -16.23 4.47
N ALA A 85 -12.07 -15.61 3.66
CA ALA A 85 -12.36 -14.35 2.98
C ALA A 85 -13.63 -14.48 2.09
N ARG A 86 -14.77 -13.98 2.59
CA ARG A 86 -16.10 -14.22 2.01
C ARG A 86 -16.34 -13.54 0.66
N SER A 87 -15.51 -12.57 0.28
CA SER A 87 -15.75 -11.67 -0.85
C SER A 87 -14.69 -11.73 -1.96
N GLY A 88 -13.77 -12.72 -1.94
CA GLY A 88 -12.68 -12.81 -2.92
C GLY A 88 -11.56 -11.78 -2.74
N PHE A 89 -11.66 -10.91 -1.72
CA PHE A 89 -10.64 -10.00 -1.20
C PHE A 89 -10.53 -10.14 0.33
N LEU A 90 -9.38 -9.77 0.90
CA LEU A 90 -9.18 -9.70 2.36
C LEU A 90 -9.67 -8.36 2.89
N ASP A 91 -10.34 -8.34 4.04
CA ASP A 91 -10.69 -7.07 4.69
C ASP A 91 -9.44 -6.28 5.11
N GLY A 92 -9.59 -4.97 5.30
CA GLY A 92 -8.47 -4.06 5.55
C GLY A 92 -7.71 -4.39 6.83
N LEU A 93 -8.39 -4.87 7.86
CA LEU A 93 -7.78 -5.17 9.17
C LEU A 93 -7.05 -6.52 9.16
N SER A 94 -7.60 -7.53 8.51
CA SER A 94 -6.92 -8.81 8.27
C SER A 94 -5.64 -8.63 7.46
N THR A 95 -5.70 -7.80 6.40
CA THR A 95 -4.53 -7.45 5.59
C THR A 95 -3.49 -6.67 6.41
N TYR A 96 -3.96 -5.79 7.30
CA TYR A 96 -3.10 -5.04 8.21
C TYR A 96 -2.31 -5.95 9.17
N LEU A 97 -2.95 -6.97 9.76
CA LEU A 97 -2.27 -7.91 10.67
C LEU A 97 -1.12 -8.66 9.99
N LEU A 98 -1.26 -9.02 8.71
CA LEU A 98 -0.17 -9.62 7.94
C LEU A 98 1.03 -8.68 7.80
N LYS A 99 0.77 -7.38 7.68
CA LYS A 99 1.81 -6.35 7.51
C LYS A 99 2.60 -6.07 8.79
N LEU A 100 2.10 -6.47 9.97
CA LEU A 100 2.83 -6.33 11.24
C LEU A 100 4.11 -7.16 11.30
N GLY A 101 4.14 -8.30 10.59
CA GLY A 101 5.25 -9.24 10.66
C GLY A 101 5.24 -10.10 11.93
N PRO A 102 6.05 -11.17 11.95
CA PRO A 102 5.95 -12.27 12.92
C PRO A 102 6.19 -11.85 14.38
N ASP A 103 6.99 -10.80 14.61
CA ASP A 103 7.38 -10.39 15.95
C ASP A 103 6.39 -9.40 16.59
N ASN A 104 5.52 -8.78 15.79
CA ASN A 104 4.61 -7.72 16.24
C ASN A 104 3.14 -8.16 16.25
N LEU A 105 2.86 -9.46 16.05
CA LEU A 105 1.50 -10.00 16.10
C LEU A 105 0.96 -9.95 17.55
N PRO A 106 -0.22 -9.35 17.77
CA PRO A 106 -0.85 -9.34 19.09
C PRO A 106 -1.67 -10.61 19.32
N PRO A 107 -1.96 -10.98 20.59
CA PRO A 107 -3.01 -11.96 20.87
C PRO A 107 -4.35 -11.57 20.21
N PRO A 108 -5.14 -12.53 19.71
CA PRO A 108 -4.88 -13.97 19.65
C PRO A 108 -4.07 -14.43 18.41
N PHE A 109 -3.59 -13.51 17.57
CA PHE A 109 -2.96 -13.77 16.28
C PHE A 109 -1.46 -14.10 16.36
N ASN A 110 -0.95 -14.51 17.52
CA ASN A 110 0.47 -14.59 17.79
C ASN A 110 0.98 -16.00 18.11
N SER A 111 0.22 -17.03 17.72
CA SER A 111 0.64 -18.43 17.84
C SER A 111 1.88 -18.71 16.99
N GLU A 112 2.59 -19.80 17.26
CA GLU A 112 3.76 -20.17 16.45
C GLU A 112 3.41 -20.37 14.97
N ILE A 113 2.21 -20.88 14.67
CA ILE A 113 1.72 -21.06 13.30
C ILE A 113 1.47 -19.69 12.66
N ASP A 114 0.83 -18.75 13.37
CA ASP A 114 0.60 -17.40 12.85
C ASP A 114 1.92 -16.68 12.56
N ARG A 115 2.91 -16.82 13.46
CA ARG A 115 4.25 -16.23 13.28
C ARG A 115 4.96 -16.84 12.07
N ARG A 116 4.93 -18.17 11.92
CA ARG A 116 5.53 -18.83 10.74
C ARG A 116 4.84 -18.39 9.44
N PHE A 117 3.52 -18.22 9.46
CA PHE A 117 2.77 -17.72 8.32
C PHE A 117 3.13 -16.27 7.98
N ALA A 118 3.20 -15.39 8.98
CA ALA A 118 3.61 -14.00 8.81
C ALA A 118 5.09 -13.82 8.40
N ALA A 119 5.93 -14.82 8.67
CA ALA A 119 7.31 -14.89 8.20
C ALA A 119 7.45 -15.49 6.78
N SER A 120 6.36 -15.95 6.16
CA SER A 120 6.43 -16.57 4.84
C SER A 120 6.86 -15.56 3.76
N PRO A 121 7.54 -15.99 2.68
CA PRO A 121 7.99 -15.10 1.60
C PRO A 121 6.86 -14.27 0.98
N HIS A 122 5.64 -14.83 0.95
CA HIS A 122 4.44 -14.13 0.48
C HIS A 122 4.11 -12.91 1.36
N VAL A 123 4.07 -13.10 2.69
CA VAL A 123 3.75 -12.02 3.62
C VAL A 123 4.89 -11.00 3.71
N VAL A 124 6.14 -11.45 3.64
CA VAL A 124 7.31 -10.56 3.54
C VAL A 124 7.24 -9.71 2.26
N SER A 125 6.85 -10.28 1.12
CA SER A 125 6.61 -9.54 -0.12
C SER A 125 5.52 -8.49 0.03
N MET A 126 4.43 -8.77 0.75
CA MET A 126 3.37 -7.79 1.02
C MET A 126 3.85 -6.62 1.88
N ARG A 127 4.73 -6.90 2.86
CA ARG A 127 5.33 -5.87 3.72
C ARG A 127 6.31 -4.99 2.94
N LEU A 128 7.13 -5.59 2.09
CA LEU A 128 8.06 -4.85 1.23
C LEU A 128 7.31 -3.95 0.24
N LYS A 129 6.21 -4.46 -0.34
CA LYS A 129 5.29 -3.69 -1.20
C LYS A 129 4.80 -2.42 -0.52
N LEU A 130 4.34 -2.50 0.73
CA LEU A 130 3.95 -1.33 1.53
C LEU A 130 5.09 -0.30 1.62
N GLN A 131 6.29 -0.75 1.98
CA GLN A 131 7.46 0.12 2.12
C GLN A 131 7.83 0.79 0.79
N GLN A 132 7.82 0.04 -0.32
CA GLN A 132 8.12 0.57 -1.65
C GLN A 132 7.09 1.60 -2.12
N VAL A 133 5.78 1.36 -1.94
CA VAL A 133 4.74 2.35 -2.28
C VAL A 133 4.93 3.65 -1.51
N ALA A 134 5.16 3.56 -0.19
CA ALA A 134 5.40 4.74 0.64
C ALA A 134 6.64 5.52 0.16
N HIS A 135 7.76 4.84 -0.13
CA HIS A 135 8.96 5.49 -0.66
C HIS A 135 8.76 6.14 -2.03
N LEU A 136 8.05 5.47 -2.96
CA LEU A 136 7.74 6.03 -4.28
C LEU A 136 6.94 7.32 -4.14
N GLN A 137 5.92 7.32 -3.29
CA GLN A 137 5.06 8.49 -3.08
C GLN A 137 5.82 9.62 -2.37
N THR A 138 6.60 9.31 -1.33
CA THR A 138 7.47 10.27 -0.65
C THR A 138 8.43 10.92 -1.65
N ARG A 139 9.13 10.14 -2.47
CA ARG A 139 10.10 10.67 -3.44
C ARG A 139 9.45 11.66 -4.41
N ALA A 140 8.24 11.33 -4.89
CA ALA A 140 7.51 12.19 -5.81
C ALA A 140 7.02 13.50 -5.16
N LEU A 141 6.80 13.50 -3.84
CA LEU A 141 6.29 14.65 -3.08
C LEU A 141 7.38 15.57 -2.52
N VAL A 142 8.62 15.09 -2.33
CA VAL A 142 9.69 15.92 -1.72
C VAL A 142 9.93 17.21 -2.49
N SER A 143 10.02 17.17 -3.82
CA SER A 143 10.23 18.37 -4.64
C SER A 143 9.06 19.34 -4.57
N GLU A 144 7.83 18.83 -4.55
CA GLU A 144 6.61 19.65 -4.51
C GLU A 144 6.48 20.38 -3.15
N LEU A 145 6.86 19.70 -2.07
CA LEU A 145 6.89 20.32 -0.74
C LEU A 145 7.93 21.42 -0.61
N ASP A 146 9.04 21.33 -1.36
CA ASP A 146 10.08 22.35 -1.36
C ASP A 146 9.68 23.56 -2.24
N ALA A 147 8.92 23.33 -3.32
CA ALA A 147 8.48 24.38 -4.25
C ALA A 147 7.27 25.19 -3.73
N ASP A 148 6.23 24.53 -3.22
CA ASP A 148 4.91 25.16 -3.01
C ASP A 148 4.66 25.69 -1.59
N GLY A 149 5.68 26.22 -0.92
CA GLY A 149 5.56 26.98 0.35
C GLY A 149 4.61 26.39 1.40
N THR A 150 3.43 27.00 1.59
CA THR A 150 2.39 26.62 2.56
C THR A 150 1.15 25.97 1.92
N ALA A 151 1.20 25.63 0.63
CA ALA A 151 0.08 25.01 -0.07
C ALA A 151 -0.40 23.74 0.65
N PRO A 152 -1.72 23.51 0.79
CA PRO A 152 -2.24 22.32 1.44
C PRO A 152 -1.73 21.04 0.75
N LEU A 153 -1.62 19.96 1.52
CA LEU A 153 -1.31 18.62 0.98
C LEU A 153 -2.57 17.75 1.06
N HIS A 154 -3.00 17.19 -0.06
CA HIS A 154 -4.12 16.27 -0.13
C HIS A 154 -3.65 14.89 -0.58
N LEU A 155 -3.72 13.92 0.33
CA LEU A 155 -3.39 12.53 0.10
C LEU A 155 -4.68 11.72 -0.08
N ILE A 156 -4.84 11.11 -1.24
CA ILE A 156 -6.00 10.31 -1.62
C ILE A 156 -5.59 8.83 -1.59
N ASN A 157 -6.37 7.95 -0.96
CA ASN A 157 -6.07 6.53 -0.89
C ASN A 157 -7.26 5.70 -1.39
N LEU A 158 -7.08 4.99 -2.50
CA LEU A 158 -8.10 4.23 -3.22
C LEU A 158 -8.01 2.74 -2.86
N GLY A 159 -9.05 2.20 -2.22
CA GLY A 159 -9.00 0.86 -1.63
C GLY A 159 -8.03 0.78 -0.45
N GLY A 160 -7.96 1.86 0.34
CA GLY A 160 -6.86 2.05 1.28
C GLY A 160 -6.91 1.19 2.53
N GLY A 161 -8.07 0.62 2.87
CA GLY A 161 -8.30 -0.01 4.17
C GLY A 161 -7.86 0.92 5.29
N THR A 162 -6.73 0.62 5.91
CA THR A 162 -6.13 1.44 6.99
C THR A 162 -5.36 2.68 6.51
N ALA A 163 -5.16 2.83 5.20
CA ALA A 163 -4.31 3.83 4.55
C ALA A 163 -2.87 3.87 5.11
N ILE A 164 -2.37 2.72 5.55
CA ILE A 164 -1.09 2.62 6.25
C ILE A 164 0.11 3.00 5.36
N ASP A 165 0.01 2.79 4.05
CA ASP A 165 0.96 3.30 3.06
C ASP A 165 1.01 4.82 3.08
N THR A 166 -0.14 5.49 3.05
CA THR A 166 -0.23 6.96 3.15
C THR A 166 0.27 7.48 4.49
N LEU A 167 -0.02 6.80 5.60
CA LEU A 167 0.50 7.18 6.91
C LEU A 167 2.03 7.06 6.95
N ASN A 168 2.61 6.02 6.34
CA ASN A 168 4.05 5.85 6.23
C ASN A 168 4.70 6.86 5.27
N THR A 169 4.02 7.23 4.18
CA THR A 169 4.43 8.37 3.35
C THR A 169 4.57 9.64 4.19
N LEU A 170 3.61 9.94 5.06
CA LEU A 170 3.68 11.11 5.96
C LEU A 170 4.81 11.01 6.98
N ILE A 171 5.05 9.82 7.57
CA ILE A 171 6.17 9.61 8.51
C ILE A 171 7.50 9.90 7.80
N LEU A 172 7.70 9.34 6.62
CA LEU A 172 8.91 9.56 5.82
C LEU A 172 9.07 11.03 5.44
N LEU A 173 8.00 11.67 4.94
CA LEU A 173 8.04 13.10 4.61
C LEU A 173 8.35 13.94 5.86
N ASN A 174 7.81 13.60 7.03
CA ASN A 174 8.08 14.35 8.26
C ASN A 174 9.54 14.21 8.73
N GLN A 175 10.17 13.07 8.50
CA GLN A 175 11.60 12.90 8.75
C GLN A 175 12.46 13.74 7.79
N LEU A 176 12.07 13.82 6.52
CA LEU A 176 12.85 14.52 5.49
C LEU A 176 12.59 16.03 5.45
N ARG A 177 11.37 16.47 5.78
CA ARG A 177 10.83 17.81 5.52
C ARG A 177 9.87 18.28 6.62
N ARG A 178 10.25 18.06 7.89
CA ARG A 178 9.43 18.43 9.07
C ARG A 178 8.85 19.83 9.01
N GLN A 179 9.68 20.84 8.72
CA GLN A 179 9.26 22.24 8.72
C GLN A 179 8.26 22.53 7.59
N ALA A 180 8.53 22.02 6.38
CA ALA A 180 7.64 22.21 5.22
C ALA A 180 6.27 21.56 5.45
N LEU A 181 6.21 20.37 6.06
CA LEU A 181 4.96 19.72 6.41
C LEU A 181 4.20 20.44 7.53
N ALA A 182 4.89 20.86 8.59
CA ALA A 182 4.26 21.54 9.73
C ALA A 182 3.61 22.87 9.32
N ALA A 183 4.15 23.54 8.31
CA ALA A 183 3.63 24.80 7.78
C ALA A 183 2.28 24.65 7.04
N ARG A 184 1.83 23.43 6.74
CA ARG A 184 0.70 23.15 5.84
C ARG A 184 -0.48 22.50 6.56
N ASN A 185 -1.65 22.57 5.94
CA ASN A 185 -2.80 21.73 6.28
C ASN A 185 -2.74 20.45 5.45
N ILE A 186 -2.97 19.31 6.07
CA ILE A 186 -2.88 17.99 5.43
C ILE A 186 -4.25 17.32 5.51
N THR A 187 -4.77 16.86 4.38
CA THR A 187 -5.98 16.04 4.32
C THR A 187 -5.66 14.67 3.76
N ILE A 188 -6.10 13.62 4.45
CA ILE A 188 -6.10 12.24 3.98
C ILE A 188 -7.54 11.86 3.67
N SER A 189 -7.84 11.58 2.41
CA SER A 189 -9.12 11.02 1.96
C SER A 189 -8.94 9.54 1.67
N VAL A 190 -9.57 8.68 2.45
CA VAL A 190 -9.59 7.23 2.24
C VAL A 190 -10.91 6.85 1.58
N LEU A 191 -10.82 6.36 0.35
CA LEU A 191 -11.94 5.88 -0.43
C LEU A 191 -11.94 4.36 -0.39
N ASP A 192 -12.82 3.79 0.40
CA ASP A 192 -12.89 2.34 0.60
C ASP A 192 -14.34 1.91 0.90
N ILE A 193 -14.73 0.73 0.40
CA ILE A 193 -16.03 0.14 0.71
C ILE A 193 -16.08 -0.39 2.15
N ASP A 194 -14.94 -0.81 2.70
CA ASP A 194 -14.78 -1.22 4.09
C ASP A 194 -14.87 -0.01 5.04
N ARG A 195 -15.33 -0.27 6.27
CA ARG A 195 -15.41 0.72 7.35
C ARG A 195 -14.40 0.47 8.44
N ASP A 196 -14.07 -0.79 8.74
CA ASP A 196 -13.25 -1.14 9.89
C ASP A 196 -11.79 -0.73 9.69
N GLY A 197 -11.24 -0.96 8.49
CA GLY A 197 -9.91 -0.51 8.10
C GLY A 197 -9.74 1.01 8.26
N PRO A 198 -10.58 1.85 7.61
CA PRO A 198 -10.45 3.31 7.71
C PRO A 198 -10.63 3.84 9.13
N GLN A 199 -11.49 3.23 9.94
CA GLN A 199 -11.65 3.61 11.35
C GLN A 199 -10.39 3.33 12.16
N PHE A 200 -9.75 2.18 11.94
CA PHE A 200 -8.45 1.89 12.55
C PHE A 200 -7.35 2.84 12.03
N GLY A 201 -7.34 3.16 10.73
CA GLY A 201 -6.43 4.15 10.14
C GLY A 201 -6.54 5.53 10.80
N ALA A 202 -7.77 6.00 11.06
CA ALA A 202 -7.99 7.25 11.80
C ALA A 202 -7.49 7.18 13.25
N ALA A 203 -7.63 6.03 13.92
CA ALA A 203 -7.09 5.81 15.26
C ALA A 203 -5.55 5.77 15.26
N ALA A 204 -4.95 5.14 14.24
CA ALA A 204 -3.51 5.10 14.03
C ALA A 204 -2.95 6.51 13.81
N LEU A 205 -3.59 7.33 12.97
CA LEU A 205 -3.21 8.73 12.79
C LEU A 205 -3.23 9.51 14.11
N ARG A 206 -4.30 9.39 14.91
CA ARG A 206 -4.38 10.05 16.22
C ARG A 206 -3.22 9.65 17.14
N ALA A 207 -2.87 8.35 17.16
CA ALA A 207 -1.75 7.85 17.95
C ALA A 207 -0.40 8.38 17.44
N LEU A 208 -0.24 8.54 16.12
CA LEU A 208 0.95 9.11 15.49
C LEU A 208 1.09 10.61 15.72
N CYS A 209 -0.01 11.35 15.86
CA CYS A 209 -0.02 12.78 16.17
C CYS A 209 0.09 13.10 17.67
N ALA A 210 0.02 12.09 18.55
CA ALA A 210 0.15 12.28 19.99
C ALA A 210 1.54 12.82 20.38
N HIS A 211 1.64 13.37 21.59
CA HIS A 211 2.90 13.90 22.12
C HIS A 211 4.00 12.83 22.08
N GLY A 212 5.17 13.21 21.56
CA GLY A 212 6.31 12.31 21.45
C GLY A 212 6.14 11.20 20.42
N SER A 213 5.20 11.30 19.46
CA SER A 213 5.01 10.37 18.33
C SER A 213 5.54 10.93 17.00
N ALA A 214 5.49 10.13 15.93
CA ALA A 214 6.16 10.42 14.66
C ALA A 214 5.58 11.62 13.88
N LEU A 215 4.31 11.97 14.09
CA LEU A 215 3.60 13.04 13.39
C LEU A 215 3.14 14.17 14.34
N GLU A 216 3.75 14.26 15.52
CA GLU A 216 3.45 15.31 16.50
C GLU A 216 3.57 16.71 15.88
N GLY A 217 2.54 17.54 16.11
CA GLY A 217 2.48 18.92 15.65
C GLY A 217 1.98 19.11 14.22
N LEU A 218 1.72 18.03 13.47
CA LEU A 218 1.14 18.14 12.13
C LEU A 218 -0.38 18.35 12.19
N ARG A 219 -0.89 19.20 11.29
CA ARG A 219 -2.33 19.46 11.12
C ARG A 219 -2.90 18.50 10.08
N VAL A 220 -3.24 17.29 10.52
CA VAL A 220 -3.74 16.23 9.63
C VAL A 220 -5.23 15.94 9.90
N ARG A 221 -6.04 16.04 8.86
CA ARG A 221 -7.44 15.60 8.85
C ARG A 221 -7.55 14.26 8.11
N PHE A 222 -8.25 13.30 8.68
CA PHE A 222 -8.53 12.01 8.05
C PHE A 222 -10.04 11.91 7.77
N VAL A 223 -10.40 11.59 6.53
CA VAL A 223 -11.80 11.48 6.09
C VAL A 223 -11.97 10.17 5.33
N HIS A 224 -12.95 9.38 5.73
CA HIS A 224 -13.36 8.17 5.02
C HIS A 224 -14.58 8.45 4.15
N TYR A 225 -14.54 7.94 2.92
CA TYR A 225 -15.65 7.93 1.98
C TYR A 225 -15.95 6.48 1.60
N PRO A 226 -17.16 5.96 1.85
CA PRO A 226 -17.63 4.72 1.24
C PRO A 226 -17.54 4.87 -0.28
N TYR A 227 -16.82 3.96 -0.94
CA TYR A 227 -16.46 4.16 -2.34
C TYR A 227 -16.47 2.86 -3.13
N ASP A 228 -17.22 2.85 -4.23
CA ASP A 228 -17.16 1.85 -5.29
C ASP A 228 -16.28 2.40 -6.42
N TRP A 229 -15.26 1.65 -6.81
CA TRP A 229 -14.36 2.02 -7.91
C TRP A 229 -15.07 2.18 -9.25
N ASN A 230 -16.26 1.60 -9.42
CA ASN A 230 -17.05 1.76 -10.64
C ASN A 230 -17.79 3.11 -10.69
N GLU A 231 -17.79 3.88 -9.60
CA GLU A 231 -18.47 5.18 -9.49
C GLU A 231 -17.47 6.34 -9.26
N PRO A 232 -16.74 6.78 -10.31
CA PRO A 232 -15.64 7.76 -10.21
C PRO A 232 -16.06 9.17 -9.80
N ALA A 233 -17.37 9.48 -9.74
CA ALA A 233 -17.86 10.82 -9.50
C ALA A 233 -17.45 11.38 -8.13
N CYS A 234 -17.48 10.55 -7.08
CA CYS A 234 -17.05 10.96 -5.74
C CYS A 234 -15.55 11.34 -5.73
N LEU A 235 -14.71 10.53 -6.37
CA LEU A 235 -13.28 10.82 -6.52
C LEU A 235 -13.05 12.12 -7.30
N ALA A 236 -13.75 12.31 -8.42
CA ALA A 236 -13.63 13.52 -9.24
C ALA A 236 -13.94 14.79 -8.42
N GLY A 237 -15.00 14.77 -7.60
CA GLY A 237 -15.33 15.90 -6.73
C GLY A 237 -14.30 16.14 -5.61
N ILE A 238 -13.69 15.09 -5.06
CA ILE A 238 -12.60 15.24 -4.08
C ILE A 238 -11.37 15.90 -4.72
N VAL A 239 -11.00 15.43 -5.92
CA VAL A 239 -9.86 15.98 -6.67
C VAL A 239 -10.13 17.44 -7.05
N GLU A 240 -11.30 17.77 -7.58
CA GLU A 240 -11.67 19.13 -7.95
C GLU A 240 -11.60 20.09 -6.75
N ASN A 241 -12.11 19.68 -5.58
CA ASN A 241 -12.01 20.47 -4.36
C ASN A 241 -10.55 20.68 -3.92
N ALA A 242 -9.72 19.65 -3.99
CA ALA A 242 -8.30 19.75 -3.65
C ALA A 242 -7.60 20.75 -4.59
N ILE A 243 -7.87 20.63 -5.89
CA ILE A 243 -7.34 21.50 -6.93
C ILE A 243 -7.76 22.97 -6.71
N MET A 244 -9.04 23.22 -6.45
CA MET A 244 -9.56 24.58 -6.20
C MET A 244 -8.94 25.22 -4.96
N SER A 245 -8.52 24.40 -3.98
CA SER A 245 -7.80 24.89 -2.79
C SER A 245 -6.30 25.14 -3.01
N GLY A 246 -5.79 24.91 -4.23
CA GLY A 246 -4.37 25.00 -4.54
C GLY A 246 -3.53 23.92 -3.86
N ALA A 247 -4.12 22.76 -3.54
CA ALA A 247 -3.40 21.69 -2.85
C ALA A 247 -2.42 20.96 -3.78
N ILE A 248 -1.30 20.52 -3.22
CA ILE A 248 -0.51 19.42 -3.78
C ILE A 248 -1.35 18.15 -3.63
N VAL A 249 -1.54 17.38 -4.70
CA VAL A 249 -2.34 16.16 -4.67
C VAL A 249 -1.47 14.93 -4.95
N ALA A 250 -1.58 13.93 -4.09
CA ALA A 250 -1.05 12.59 -4.35
C ALA A 250 -2.11 11.54 -4.09
N ALA A 251 -2.20 10.54 -4.97
CA ALA A 251 -3.06 9.39 -4.80
C ALA A 251 -2.24 8.11 -4.60
N SER A 252 -2.78 7.15 -3.85
CA SER A 252 -2.24 5.81 -3.69
C SER A 252 -3.31 4.75 -3.90
N SER A 253 -2.94 3.58 -4.42
CA SER A 253 -3.75 2.37 -4.42
C SER A 253 -2.91 1.12 -4.17
N GLU A 254 -2.46 0.93 -2.94
CA GLU A 254 -1.73 -0.27 -2.52
C GLU A 254 -2.71 -1.40 -2.17
N GLY A 255 -2.62 -2.52 -2.88
CA GLY A 255 -3.51 -3.66 -2.65
C GLY A 255 -4.98 -3.37 -2.96
N GLY A 256 -5.25 -2.41 -3.84
CA GLY A 256 -6.60 -1.93 -4.16
C GLY A 256 -6.92 -1.96 -5.66
N LEU A 257 -7.36 -0.81 -6.18
CA LEU A 257 -7.89 -0.62 -7.54
C LEU A 257 -7.05 -1.29 -8.64
N PHE A 258 -5.73 -1.14 -8.61
CA PHE A 258 -4.87 -1.67 -9.67
C PHE A 258 -4.73 -3.20 -9.64
N GLU A 259 -4.90 -3.83 -8.47
CA GLU A 259 -4.83 -5.29 -8.30
C GLU A 259 -6.18 -5.98 -8.53
N TYR A 260 -7.29 -5.33 -8.17
CA TYR A 260 -8.63 -5.95 -8.12
C TYR A 260 -9.66 -5.30 -9.04
N GLY A 261 -9.51 -4.02 -9.37
CA GLY A 261 -10.47 -3.29 -10.20
C GLY A 261 -10.51 -3.84 -11.62
N THR A 262 -11.60 -3.59 -12.35
CA THR A 262 -11.67 -3.85 -13.79
C THR A 262 -10.85 -2.81 -14.56
N ASP A 263 -10.47 -3.10 -15.81
CA ASP A 263 -9.76 -2.12 -16.65
C ASP A 263 -10.57 -0.83 -16.84
N ALA A 264 -11.90 -0.95 -16.93
CA ALA A 264 -12.81 0.19 -17.01
C ALA A 264 -12.77 1.03 -15.72
N ALA A 265 -12.81 0.40 -14.55
CA ALA A 265 -12.70 1.09 -13.27
C ALA A 265 -11.34 1.78 -13.11
N VAL A 266 -10.23 1.09 -13.42
CA VAL A 266 -8.87 1.67 -13.37
C VAL A 266 -8.79 2.92 -14.26
N LEU A 267 -9.23 2.80 -15.52
CA LEU A 267 -9.21 3.91 -16.47
C LEU A 267 -10.08 5.09 -16.01
N ALA A 268 -11.27 4.82 -15.48
CA ALA A 268 -12.19 5.86 -15.03
C ALA A 268 -11.63 6.63 -13.82
N ASN A 269 -11.03 5.92 -12.85
CA ASN A 269 -10.41 6.53 -11.67
C ASN A 269 -9.15 7.33 -12.03
N LEU A 270 -8.29 6.78 -12.89
CA LEU A 270 -7.12 7.52 -13.36
C LEU A 270 -7.54 8.79 -14.11
N ARG A 271 -8.58 8.74 -14.95
CA ARG A 271 -9.12 9.95 -15.60
C ARG A 271 -9.68 10.99 -14.62
N ALA A 272 -10.24 10.54 -13.48
CA ALA A 272 -10.67 11.45 -12.42
C ALA A 272 -9.49 12.09 -11.68
N LEU A 273 -8.35 11.39 -11.59
CA LEU A 273 -7.09 11.88 -11.03
C LEU A 273 -6.25 12.71 -12.02
N CYS A 274 -6.53 12.63 -13.32
CA CYS A 274 -5.76 13.35 -14.33
C CYS A 274 -5.96 14.86 -14.15
N PRO A 275 -4.89 15.65 -13.99
CA PRO A 275 -5.02 17.10 -13.86
C PRO A 275 -5.64 17.67 -15.14
N ARG A 276 -6.61 18.58 -14.95
CA ARG A 276 -7.27 19.30 -16.04
C ARG A 276 -6.74 20.73 -16.20
N VAL A 277 -5.88 21.16 -15.28
CA VAL A 277 -5.30 22.50 -15.22
C VAL A 277 -3.80 22.39 -15.51
N HIS A 278 -3.31 23.22 -16.43
CA HIS A 278 -1.90 23.27 -16.78
C HIS A 278 -1.03 23.62 -15.56
N GLY A 279 0.08 22.90 -15.39
CA GLY A 279 1.00 23.09 -14.25
C GLY A 279 0.58 22.41 -12.96
N GLN A 280 -0.61 21.80 -12.90
CA GLN A 280 -1.02 21.03 -11.74
C GLN A 280 -0.46 19.61 -11.78
N LYS A 281 0.34 19.27 -10.77
CA LYS A 281 0.93 17.95 -10.66
C LYS A 281 0.14 17.08 -9.69
N ILE A 282 -0.33 15.94 -10.18
CA ILE A 282 -0.96 14.90 -9.38
C ILE A 282 -0.13 13.64 -9.53
N VAL A 283 0.48 13.17 -8.44
CA VAL A 283 1.28 11.94 -8.47
C VAL A 283 0.41 10.76 -8.04
N VAL A 284 0.52 9.62 -8.71
CA VAL A 284 -0.26 8.42 -8.37
C VAL A 284 0.68 7.27 -8.12
N THR A 285 0.57 6.62 -6.97
CA THR A 285 1.28 5.38 -6.66
C THR A 285 0.32 4.22 -6.50
N GLY A 286 0.81 3.00 -6.63
CA GLY A 286 0.01 1.82 -6.32
C GLY A 286 0.75 0.54 -6.62
N SER A 287 0.10 -0.59 -6.36
CA SER A 287 0.66 -1.90 -6.64
C SER A 287 -0.16 -2.65 -7.67
N VAL A 288 0.53 -3.40 -8.52
CA VAL A 288 -0.02 -4.11 -9.66
C VAL A 288 0.37 -5.57 -9.55
N THR A 289 -0.61 -6.46 -9.64
CA THR A 289 -0.34 -7.90 -9.63
C THR A 289 0.54 -8.28 -10.82
N ARG A 290 1.64 -8.97 -10.55
CA ARG A 290 2.56 -9.44 -11.59
C ARG A 290 1.86 -10.36 -12.58
N ASP A 291 2.23 -10.23 -13.84
CA ASP A 291 1.73 -11.06 -14.93
C ASP A 291 2.77 -12.11 -15.35
N ASP A 292 3.06 -13.06 -14.45
CA ASP A 292 3.92 -14.19 -14.73
C ASP A 292 3.21 -15.53 -14.50
N GLU A 293 3.72 -16.60 -15.12
CA GLU A 293 3.09 -17.93 -15.08
C GLU A 293 2.91 -18.45 -13.65
N ALA A 294 3.89 -18.20 -12.78
CA ALA A 294 3.81 -18.59 -11.37
C ALA A 294 2.63 -17.88 -10.68
N ARG A 295 2.49 -16.57 -10.90
CA ARG A 295 1.42 -15.78 -10.31
C ARG A 295 0.04 -16.15 -10.87
N ARG A 296 -0.10 -16.33 -12.18
CA ARG A 296 -1.36 -16.79 -12.80
C ARG A 296 -1.82 -18.13 -12.23
N ARG A 297 -0.91 -19.10 -12.10
CA ARG A 297 -1.21 -20.40 -11.46
C ARG A 297 -1.64 -20.22 -10.01
N SER A 298 -0.89 -19.45 -9.22
CA SER A 298 -1.22 -19.18 -7.82
C SER A 298 -2.61 -18.57 -7.66
N ILE A 299 -2.99 -17.60 -8.49
CA ILE A 299 -4.32 -16.97 -8.47
C ILE A 299 -5.41 -17.98 -8.82
N SER A 300 -5.25 -18.75 -9.90
CA SER A 300 -6.23 -19.76 -10.31
C SER A 300 -6.50 -20.84 -9.25
N ALA A 301 -5.53 -21.12 -8.39
CA ALA A 301 -5.64 -22.13 -7.34
C ALA A 301 -6.37 -21.63 -6.08
N HIS A 302 -6.47 -20.31 -5.87
CA HIS A 302 -6.93 -19.71 -4.60
C HIS A 302 -8.17 -18.81 -4.72
N SER A 303 -8.81 -18.73 -5.89
CA SER A 303 -10.06 -17.97 -6.13
C SER A 303 -10.02 -16.49 -5.72
N PHE A 304 -8.84 -15.87 -5.60
CA PHE A 304 -8.72 -14.43 -5.39
C PHE A 304 -9.12 -13.66 -6.65
N ALA A 305 -9.84 -12.55 -6.49
CA ALA A 305 -10.29 -11.69 -7.60
C ALA A 305 -9.17 -10.80 -8.20
N LEU A 306 -7.91 -11.23 -8.10
CA LEU A 306 -6.75 -10.48 -8.58
C LEU A 306 -6.65 -10.55 -10.09
N VAL A 307 -6.36 -9.41 -10.71
CA VAL A 307 -6.10 -9.31 -12.16
C VAL A 307 -4.60 -9.21 -12.40
N PRO A 308 -3.95 -10.24 -12.99
CA PRO A 308 -2.51 -10.22 -13.28
C PRO A 308 -2.23 -9.33 -14.49
N ARG A 309 -2.10 -8.01 -14.26
CA ARG A 309 -1.85 -7.02 -15.32
C ARG A 309 -0.38 -6.85 -15.66
N GLY A 310 0.50 -6.98 -14.67
CA GLY A 310 1.92 -6.64 -14.80
C GLY A 310 2.16 -5.18 -15.22
N LEU A 311 3.43 -4.84 -15.44
CA LEU A 311 3.84 -3.48 -15.84
C LEU A 311 3.25 -3.04 -17.19
N ALA A 312 3.29 -3.90 -18.20
CA ALA A 312 2.77 -3.57 -19.53
C ALA A 312 1.25 -3.28 -19.49
N GLY A 313 0.49 -4.05 -18.70
CA GLY A 313 -0.95 -3.84 -18.57
C GLY A 313 -1.30 -2.52 -17.88
N ILE A 314 -0.62 -2.17 -16.78
CA ILE A 314 -0.87 -0.88 -16.11
C ILE A 314 -0.39 0.30 -16.95
N GLU A 315 0.73 0.17 -17.67
CA GLU A 315 1.26 1.21 -18.53
C GLU A 315 0.28 1.56 -19.66
N ALA A 316 -0.30 0.54 -20.31
CA ALA A 316 -1.33 0.74 -21.32
C ALA A 316 -2.58 1.47 -20.78
N LEU A 317 -3.02 1.14 -19.56
CA LEU A 317 -4.16 1.79 -18.91
C LEU A 317 -3.83 3.24 -18.49
N ALA A 318 -2.65 3.44 -17.90
CA ALA A 318 -2.15 4.75 -17.49
C ALA A 318 -2.02 5.70 -18.69
N SER A 319 -1.43 5.24 -19.79
CA SER A 319 -1.27 6.03 -21.03
C SER A 319 -2.61 6.51 -21.57
N ARG A 320 -3.62 5.63 -21.60
CA ARG A 320 -5.00 5.97 -22.02
C ARG A 320 -5.71 6.95 -21.08
N ALA A 321 -5.21 7.11 -19.87
CA ALA A 321 -5.70 8.05 -18.86
C ALA A 321 -4.91 9.35 -18.79
N GLY A 322 -3.85 9.52 -19.59
CA GLY A 322 -2.98 10.69 -19.56
C GLY A 322 -1.82 10.60 -18.56
N PHE A 323 -1.43 9.39 -18.16
CA PHE A 323 -0.30 9.14 -17.27
C PHE A 323 0.80 8.32 -17.96
N SER A 324 2.02 8.45 -17.47
CA SER A 324 3.16 7.59 -17.81
C SER A 324 3.69 6.92 -16.54
N VAL A 325 4.25 5.71 -16.68
CA VAL A 325 4.96 5.05 -15.59
C VAL A 325 6.36 5.65 -15.51
N GLU A 326 6.61 6.48 -14.50
CA GLU A 326 7.91 7.11 -14.28
C GLU A 326 8.91 6.11 -13.67
N ARG A 327 8.42 5.29 -12.74
CA ARG A 327 9.25 4.31 -12.05
C ARG A 327 8.43 3.14 -11.56
N ALA A 328 9.06 1.98 -11.54
CA ALA A 328 8.56 0.78 -10.88
C ALA A 328 9.60 0.23 -9.90
N GLU A 329 9.12 -0.31 -8.78
CA GLU A 329 9.85 -1.20 -7.90
C GLU A 329 9.16 -2.57 -7.93
N THR A 330 9.86 -3.64 -7.62
CA THR A 330 9.33 -4.99 -7.81
C THR A 330 9.47 -5.85 -6.56
N THR A 331 8.45 -6.68 -6.33
CA THR A 331 8.45 -7.78 -5.36
C THR A 331 8.01 -9.08 -6.05
N PRO A 332 8.17 -10.26 -5.42
CA PRO A 332 7.69 -11.50 -6.02
C PRO A 332 6.20 -11.54 -6.37
N LEU A 333 5.36 -10.78 -5.66
CA LEU A 333 3.90 -10.82 -5.86
C LEU A 333 3.37 -9.72 -6.80
N SER A 334 4.09 -8.60 -6.90
CA SER A 334 3.54 -7.37 -7.48
C SER A 334 4.63 -6.37 -7.83
N ASP A 335 4.33 -5.50 -8.79
CA ASP A 335 5.12 -4.33 -9.13
C ASP A 335 4.48 -3.07 -8.53
N GLN A 336 5.28 -2.18 -7.96
CA GLN A 336 4.85 -0.93 -7.33
C GLN A 336 5.20 0.20 -8.27
N VAL A 337 4.21 0.94 -8.73
CA VAL A 337 4.39 1.95 -9.78
C VAL A 337 4.22 3.36 -9.23
N LEU A 338 4.99 4.29 -9.80
CA LEU A 338 4.79 5.72 -9.72
C LEU A 338 4.34 6.20 -11.10
N LEU A 339 3.14 6.77 -11.16
CA LEU A 339 2.55 7.34 -12.36
C LEU A 339 2.60 8.88 -12.26
N LEU A 340 3.03 9.51 -13.34
CA LEU A 340 3.04 10.96 -13.49
C LEU A 340 2.17 11.38 -14.68
N PRO A 341 1.46 12.51 -14.61
CA PRO A 341 0.71 13.05 -15.73
C PRO A 341 1.65 13.31 -16.90
N VAL A 342 1.23 12.94 -18.11
CA VAL A 342 1.95 13.32 -19.33
C VAL A 342 1.61 14.77 -19.61
N ASP A 343 2.62 15.63 -19.72
CA ASP A 343 2.43 17.01 -20.16
C ASP A 343 1.93 16.99 -21.63
N PRO A 344 0.70 17.45 -21.90
CA PRO A 344 0.17 17.47 -23.27
C PRO A 344 0.94 18.41 -24.20
N THR A 345 1.78 19.30 -23.66
CA THR A 345 2.58 20.27 -24.42
C THR A 345 4.04 19.85 -24.62
N ALA A 346 4.49 18.79 -23.93
CA ALA A 346 5.85 18.28 -24.13
C ALA A 346 5.99 17.68 -25.54
N PRO A 347 7.02 18.05 -26.32
CA PRO A 347 7.24 17.48 -27.64
C PRO A 347 7.45 15.97 -27.51
N ARG A 348 6.61 15.18 -28.20
CA ARG A 348 6.78 13.73 -28.28
C ARG A 348 8.13 13.48 -28.96
N LEU A 349 9.11 13.01 -28.18
CA LEU A 349 10.36 12.54 -28.76
C LEU A 349 10.03 11.36 -29.68
N PRO A 350 10.58 11.33 -30.91
CA PRO A 350 10.35 10.23 -31.83
C PRO A 350 10.85 8.93 -31.19
N SER A 351 10.00 7.91 -31.22
CA SER A 351 10.35 6.55 -30.79
C SER A 351 11.52 6.07 -31.65
N CYS A 352 12.70 5.95 -31.06
CA CYS A 352 13.82 5.26 -31.67
C CYS A 352 13.48 3.75 -31.71
N ASN A 353 12.83 3.31 -32.78
CA ASN A 353 12.90 1.92 -33.20
C ASN A 353 14.26 1.71 -33.86
N GLY A 354 15.15 1.02 -33.16
CA GLY A 354 16.41 0.47 -33.66
C GLY A 354 16.44 -1.02 -33.43
#